data_AF-A0A4U0ZUZ5-F1
#
_entry.id   AF-A0A4U0ZUZ5-F1
#
_cell.length_a   1.000
_cell.length_b   1.000
_cell.length_c   1.000
_cell.angle_alpha   90.00
_cell.angle_beta   90.00
_cell.angle_gamma   90.00
#
_symmetry.space_group_name_H-M   'P 1'
#
loop_
_entity.id
_entity.type
_entity.pdbx_description
1 polymer ?
#
loop_
_entity_poly.entity_id
_entity_poly.type
_entity_poly.pdbx_seq_one_letter_code
_entity_poly.pdbx_strand_id
1 'polypeptide(L)'
;MKPISVILLLVIFFSGASIGLFVGQKTAPKPQQMNCVPASHDDLDSFYTKTLEATGEQRQLLAPIEKEYLIEKQTYIDQMAAANHKLADILEQKGYEDPEVAGVVMEIHRAMGSLQHLTLQHLARVKSVLTPEQAERLKDHVVMRLRQNP
;
A
#
# COMPACT_ATOMS: atom_id res chain seq x y z
N MET A 1 47.70 10.99 -18.94
CA MET A 1 46.65 11.98 -18.60
C MET A 1 47.06 12.70 -17.34
N LYS A 2 47.01 14.04 -17.28
CA LYS A 2 47.54 14.82 -16.14
C LYS A 2 46.62 14.64 -14.92
N PRO A 3 47.15 14.44 -13.69
CA PRO A 3 46.36 14.13 -12.50
C PRO A 3 45.32 15.22 -12.15
N ILE A 4 45.60 16.46 -12.55
CA ILE A 4 44.72 17.62 -12.38
C ILE A 4 43.39 17.46 -13.16
N SER A 5 43.40 16.80 -14.32
CA SER A 5 42.18 16.56 -15.11
C SER A 5 41.28 15.48 -14.50
N VAL A 6 41.82 14.54 -13.72
CA VAL A 6 41.04 13.48 -13.07
C VAL A 6 40.33 14.00 -11.81
N ILE A 7 41.02 14.86 -11.05
CA ILE A 7 40.45 15.49 -9.84
C ILE A 7 39.30 16.44 -10.21
N LEU A 8 39.46 17.24 -11.29
CA LEU A 8 38.41 18.15 -11.75
C LEU A 8 37.12 17.40 -12.19
N LEU A 9 37.29 16.24 -12.83
CA LEU A 9 36.19 15.40 -13.30
C LEU A 9 35.42 14.74 -12.14
N LEU A 10 36.12 14.31 -11.09
CA LEU A 10 35.51 13.76 -9.87
C LEU A 10 34.70 14.79 -9.09
N VAL A 11 35.17 16.04 -9.00
CA VAL A 11 34.46 17.13 -8.31
C VAL A 11 33.19 17.55 -9.07
N ILE A 12 33.23 17.60 -10.40
CA ILE A 12 32.03 17.85 -11.23
C ILE A 12 31.00 16.71 -11.08
N PHE A 13 31.44 15.46 -10.99
CA PHE A 13 30.53 14.31 -10.80
C PHE A 13 29.84 14.33 -9.43
N PHE A 14 30.58 14.62 -8.35
CA PHE A 14 30.03 14.69 -6.99
C PHE A 14 29.09 15.90 -6.77
N SER A 15 29.39 17.04 -7.41
CA SER A 15 28.55 18.23 -7.32
C SER A 15 27.25 18.10 -8.12
N GLY A 16 27.29 17.48 -9.31
CA GLY A 16 26.09 17.17 -10.09
C GLY A 16 25.11 16.24 -9.36
N ALA A 17 25.63 15.21 -8.67
CA ALA A 17 24.82 14.30 -7.87
C ALA A 17 24.13 14.99 -6.67
N SER A 18 24.81 15.95 -6.04
CA SER A 18 24.27 16.68 -4.88
C SER A 18 23.17 17.68 -5.26
N ILE A 19 23.32 18.36 -6.41
CA ILE A 19 22.30 19.30 -6.91
C ILE A 19 21.06 18.56 -7.42
N GLY A 20 21.25 17.39 -8.07
CA GLY A 20 20.16 16.54 -8.53
C GLY A 20 19.27 16.03 -7.38
N LEU A 21 19.87 15.66 -6.25
CA LEU A 21 19.14 15.25 -5.03
C LEU A 21 18.29 16.38 -4.43
N PHE A 22 18.78 17.62 -4.45
CA PHE A 22 18.09 18.76 -3.83
C PHE A 22 16.87 19.25 -4.64
N VAL A 23 16.97 19.21 -5.98
CA VAL A 23 15.84 19.54 -6.87
C VAL A 23 14.82 18.40 -6.89
N GLY A 24 15.29 17.15 -6.91
CA GLY A 24 14.44 15.96 -6.87
C GLY A 24 13.52 15.92 -5.65
N GLN A 25 13.99 16.28 -4.45
CA GLN A 25 13.13 16.27 -3.25
C GLN A 25 12.00 17.31 -3.26
N LYS A 26 12.13 18.42 -3.99
CA LYS A 26 11.09 19.47 -4.04
C LYS A 26 10.02 19.24 -5.11
N THR A 27 10.34 18.45 -6.14
CA THR A 27 9.42 18.18 -7.26
C THR A 27 8.99 16.72 -7.33
N ALA A 28 9.66 15.83 -6.60
CA ALA A 28 9.24 14.45 -6.50
C ALA A 28 7.84 14.39 -5.89
N PRO A 29 6.90 13.65 -6.50
CA PRO A 29 5.70 13.25 -5.79
C PRO A 29 6.14 12.58 -4.49
N LYS A 30 5.45 12.89 -3.38
CA LYS A 30 5.66 12.19 -2.11
C LYS A 30 5.74 10.70 -2.41
N PRO A 31 6.75 9.96 -1.89
CA PRO A 31 6.81 8.52 -2.10
C PRO A 31 5.45 7.97 -1.71
N GLN A 32 4.75 7.35 -2.67
CA GLN A 32 3.58 6.57 -2.39
C GLN A 32 4.03 5.55 -1.34
N GLN A 33 3.49 5.70 -0.14
CA GLN A 33 3.77 4.80 0.96
C GLN A 33 3.47 3.39 0.45
N MET A 34 4.52 2.55 0.44
CA MET A 34 4.42 1.14 0.07
C MET A 34 3.18 0.57 0.77
N ASN A 35 2.23 0.11 -0.03
CA ASN A 35 0.86 -0.24 0.34
C ASN A 35 0.72 -0.94 1.70
N CYS A 36 0.47 -0.19 2.76
CA CYS A 36 0.00 -0.67 4.08
C CYS A 36 -0.65 0.44 4.92
N VAL A 37 -0.88 1.64 4.39
CA VAL A 37 -1.56 2.69 5.16
C VAL A 37 -3.07 2.45 5.05
N PRO A 38 -3.79 2.23 6.18
CA PRO A 38 -5.23 2.17 6.13
C PRO A 38 -5.75 3.47 5.52
N ALA A 39 -6.76 3.38 4.64
CA ALA A 39 -7.54 4.54 4.25
C ALA A 39 -7.87 5.29 5.55
N SER A 40 -7.55 6.58 5.61
CA SER A 40 -7.77 7.33 6.83
C SER A 40 -9.26 7.25 7.18
N HIS A 41 -9.60 7.37 8.47
CA HIS A 41 -11.02 7.37 8.87
C HIS A 41 -11.82 8.42 8.09
N ASP A 42 -11.19 9.54 7.75
CA ASP A 42 -11.76 10.61 6.92
C ASP A 42 -12.00 10.18 5.46
N ASP A 43 -11.10 9.38 4.87
CA ASP A 43 -11.29 8.82 3.53
C ASP A 43 -12.46 7.83 3.49
N LEU A 44 -12.58 7.00 4.53
CA LEU A 44 -13.66 6.00 4.64
C LEU A 44 -15.02 6.68 4.85
N ASP A 45 -15.10 7.67 5.74
CA ASP A 45 -16.33 8.42 5.97
C ASP A 45 -16.74 9.21 4.72
N SER A 46 -15.78 9.84 4.02
CA SER A 46 -16.03 10.51 2.75
C SER A 46 -16.54 9.54 1.68
N PHE A 47 -16.00 8.31 1.62
CA PHE A 47 -16.47 7.29 0.70
C PHE A 47 -17.93 6.90 0.98
N TYR A 48 -18.27 6.60 2.23
CA TYR A 48 -19.65 6.24 2.59
C TYR A 48 -20.64 7.37 2.40
N THR A 49 -20.26 8.59 2.80
CA THR A 49 -21.18 9.73 2.81
C THR A 49 -21.27 10.41 1.44
N LYS A 50 -20.15 10.58 0.72
CA LYS A 50 -20.13 11.34 -0.56
C LYS A 50 -20.19 10.44 -1.79
N THR A 51 -19.53 9.29 -1.76
CA THR A 51 -19.50 8.39 -2.93
C THR A 51 -20.68 7.45 -2.98
N LEU A 52 -21.07 6.89 -1.84
CA LEU A 52 -22.19 5.94 -1.75
C LEU A 52 -23.48 6.57 -1.23
N GLU A 53 -23.41 7.76 -0.63
CA GLU A 53 -24.57 8.42 0.01
C GLU A 53 -25.33 7.45 0.95
N ALA A 54 -24.57 6.66 1.73
CA ALA A 54 -25.13 5.68 2.63
C ALA A 54 -25.97 6.35 3.71
N THR A 55 -27.20 5.87 3.92
CA THR A 55 -28.10 6.42 4.94
C THR A 55 -27.61 6.14 6.36
N GLY A 56 -28.19 6.81 7.36
CA GLY A 56 -27.90 6.52 8.76
C GLY A 56 -28.16 5.05 9.14
N GLU A 57 -29.25 4.48 8.64
CA GLU A 57 -29.61 3.07 8.85
C GLU A 57 -28.61 2.13 8.17
N GLN A 58 -28.21 2.41 6.93
CA GLN A 58 -27.18 1.63 6.23
C GLN A 58 -25.85 1.67 6.96
N ARG A 59 -25.44 2.83 7.50
CA ARG A 59 -24.19 2.94 8.28
C ARG A 59 -24.22 2.11 9.57
N GLN A 60 -25.39 1.98 10.22
CA GLN A 60 -25.53 1.09 11.38
C GLN A 60 -25.37 -0.39 10.99
N LEU A 61 -25.87 -0.79 9.82
CA LEU A 61 -25.71 -2.14 9.28
C LEU A 61 -24.28 -2.42 8.81
N LEU A 62 -23.57 -1.39 8.31
CA LEU A 62 -22.17 -1.51 7.88
C LEU A 62 -21.18 -1.59 9.04
N ALA A 63 -21.47 -0.97 10.19
CA ALA A 63 -20.57 -0.95 11.35
C ALA A 63 -20.00 -2.33 11.77
N PRO A 64 -20.81 -3.41 11.90
CA PRO A 64 -20.26 -4.74 12.19
C PRO A 64 -19.39 -5.29 11.05
N ILE A 65 -19.73 -5.02 9.78
CA ILE A 65 -18.96 -5.44 8.60
C ILE A 65 -17.59 -4.78 8.59
N GLU A 66 -17.52 -3.48 8.92
CA GLU A 66 -16.26 -2.74 9.07
C GLU A 66 -15.39 -3.30 10.17
N LYS A 67 -15.99 -3.56 11.34
CA LYS A 67 -15.27 -4.09 12.49
C LYS A 67 -14.62 -5.43 12.17
N GLU A 68 -15.36 -6.33 11.54
CA GLU A 68 -14.86 -7.65 11.14
C GLU A 68 -13.71 -7.51 10.12
N TYR A 69 -13.90 -6.69 9.08
CA TYR A 69 -12.86 -6.42 8.09
C TYR A 69 -11.58 -5.87 8.71
N LEU A 70 -11.66 -4.93 9.65
CA LEU A 70 -10.48 -4.36 10.31
C LEU A 70 -9.70 -5.39 11.12
N ILE A 71 -10.38 -6.33 11.78
CA ILE A 71 -9.73 -7.42 12.53
C ILE A 71 -9.00 -8.35 11.57
N GLU A 72 -9.67 -8.81 10.51
CA GLU A 72 -9.07 -9.69 9.50
C GLU A 72 -7.91 -9.01 8.76
N LYS A 73 -8.08 -7.72 8.43
CA LYS A 73 -7.04 -6.90 7.80
C LYS A 73 -5.79 -6.81 8.67
N GLN A 74 -5.96 -6.53 9.96
CA GLN A 74 -4.83 -6.43 10.89
C GLN A 74 -4.05 -7.74 10.96
N THR A 75 -4.75 -8.87 10.92
CA THR A 75 -4.12 -10.20 10.91
C THR A 75 -3.15 -10.37 9.73
N TYR A 76 -3.55 -9.98 8.51
CA TYR A 76 -2.65 -10.05 7.36
C TYR A 76 -1.51 -9.03 7.41
N ILE A 77 -1.76 -7.84 7.96
CA ILE A 77 -0.71 -6.83 8.20
C ILE A 77 0.36 -7.37 9.15
N ASP A 78 -0.06 -7.99 10.25
CA ASP A 78 0.85 -8.57 11.24
C ASP A 78 1.65 -9.75 10.65
N GLN A 79 1.03 -10.57 9.79
CA GLN A 79 1.72 -11.63 9.06
C GLN A 79 2.82 -11.08 8.14
N MET A 80 2.54 -10.02 7.39
CA MET A 80 3.55 -9.35 6.55
C MET A 80 4.68 -8.77 7.40
N ALA A 81 4.36 -8.14 8.54
CA ALA A 81 5.36 -7.59 9.45
C ALA A 81 6.25 -8.69 10.05
N ALA A 82 5.66 -9.80 10.51
CA ALA A 82 6.40 -10.95 11.02
C ALA A 82 7.33 -11.57 9.97
N ALA A 83 6.85 -11.73 8.73
CA ALA A 83 7.68 -12.23 7.63
C ALA A 83 8.82 -11.25 7.26
N ASN A 84 8.58 -9.93 7.34
CA ASN A 84 9.64 -8.94 7.17
C ASN A 84 10.71 -9.00 8.27
N HIS A 85 10.31 -9.20 9.53
CA HIS A 85 11.26 -9.41 10.63
C HIS A 85 12.12 -10.66 10.40
N LYS A 86 11.48 -11.78 10.04
CA LYS A 86 12.18 -13.01 9.67
C LYS A 86 13.14 -12.81 8.51
N LEU A 87 12.75 -12.05 7.48
CA LEU A 87 13.61 -11.72 6.36
C LEU A 87 14.82 -10.89 6.81
N ALA A 88 14.61 -9.87 7.66
CA ALA A 88 15.69 -9.07 8.22
C ALA A 88 16.71 -9.94 8.98
N ASP A 89 16.25 -10.86 9.83
CA ASP A 89 17.11 -11.78 10.58
C ASP A 89 17.96 -12.67 9.64
N ILE A 90 17.37 -13.20 8.57
CA ILE A 90 18.09 -14.01 7.57
C ILE A 90 19.16 -13.17 6.87
N LEU A 91 18.82 -11.94 6.47
CA LEU A 91 19.75 -11.07 5.77
C LEU A 91 20.92 -10.65 6.67
N GLU A 92 20.68 -10.42 7.96
CA GLU A 92 21.72 -10.09 8.92
C GLU A 92 22.65 -11.28 9.21
N GLN A 93 22.10 -12.49 9.34
CA GLN A 93 22.86 -13.66 9.79
C GLN A 93 23.48 -14.47 8.66
N LYS A 94 22.80 -14.57 7.51
CA LYS A 94 23.12 -15.50 6.42
C LYS A 94 23.40 -14.79 5.09
N GLY A 95 22.93 -13.56 4.92
CA GLY A 95 23.13 -12.73 3.73
C GLY A 95 22.06 -12.91 2.64
N TYR A 96 22.17 -12.10 1.58
CA TYR A 96 21.14 -11.95 0.55
C TYR A 96 20.92 -13.18 -0.35
N GLU A 97 21.93 -14.04 -0.49
CA GLU A 97 21.90 -15.22 -1.38
C GLU A 97 21.46 -16.50 -0.66
N ASP A 98 21.06 -16.40 0.62
CA ASP A 98 20.62 -17.56 1.38
C ASP A 98 19.34 -18.18 0.75
N PRO A 99 19.27 -19.52 0.59
CA PRO A 99 18.13 -20.17 -0.06
C PRO A 99 16.78 -19.93 0.65
N GLU A 100 16.76 -19.53 1.93
CA GLU A 100 15.53 -19.24 2.66
C GLU A 100 14.89 -17.89 2.25
N VAL A 101 15.67 -16.96 1.68
CA VAL A 101 15.20 -15.61 1.31
C VAL A 101 13.98 -15.67 0.40
N ALA A 102 14.04 -16.50 -0.66
CA ALA A 102 12.94 -16.63 -1.61
C ALA A 102 11.65 -17.17 -0.95
N GLY A 103 11.79 -18.06 0.03
CA GLY A 103 10.67 -18.61 0.79
C GLY A 103 9.96 -17.55 1.63
N VAL A 104 10.72 -16.74 2.36
CA VAL A 104 10.17 -15.68 3.23
C VAL A 104 9.55 -14.54 2.41
N VAL A 105 10.17 -14.16 1.28
CA VAL A 105 9.56 -13.20 0.34
C VAL A 105 8.20 -13.70 -0.16
N MET A 106 8.07 -15.01 -0.42
CA MET A 106 6.79 -15.59 -0.81
C MET A 106 5.76 -15.60 0.33
N GLU A 107 6.16 -15.71 1.60
CA GLU A 107 5.27 -15.52 2.75
C GLU A 107 4.67 -14.10 2.76
N ILE A 108 5.50 -13.08 2.52
CA ILE A 108 5.06 -11.68 2.41
C ILE A 108 4.05 -11.52 1.26
N HIS A 109 4.37 -12.03 0.06
CA HIS A 109 3.49 -11.94 -1.09
C HIS A 109 2.15 -12.67 -0.89
N ARG A 110 2.14 -13.81 -0.20
CA ARG A 110 0.90 -14.53 0.11
C ARG A 110 0.01 -13.72 1.05
N ALA A 111 0.56 -13.18 2.14
CA ALA A 111 -0.20 -12.35 3.07
C ALA A 111 -0.74 -11.08 2.38
N MET A 112 0.07 -10.45 1.51
CA MET A 112 -0.36 -9.32 0.69
C MET A 112 -1.52 -9.69 -0.26
N GLY A 113 -1.40 -10.82 -0.97
CA GLY A 113 -2.47 -11.31 -1.86
C GLY A 113 -3.75 -11.65 -1.11
N SER A 114 -3.65 -12.25 0.07
CA SER A 114 -4.79 -12.52 0.94
C SER A 114 -5.47 -11.23 1.42
N LEU A 115 -4.70 -10.19 1.78
CA LEU A 115 -5.26 -8.88 2.13
C LEU A 115 -6.00 -8.23 0.95
N GLN A 116 -5.46 -8.35 -0.27
CA GLN A 116 -6.14 -7.86 -1.48
C GLN A 116 -7.46 -8.61 -1.70
N HIS A 117 -7.47 -9.93 -1.56
CA HIS A 117 -8.68 -10.74 -1.69
C HIS A 117 -9.72 -10.39 -0.62
N LEU A 118 -9.29 -10.26 0.64
CA LEU A 118 -10.13 -9.83 1.76
C LEU A 118 -10.81 -8.49 1.47
N THR A 119 -10.08 -7.54 0.89
CA THR A 119 -10.62 -6.22 0.53
C THR A 119 -11.76 -6.35 -0.49
N LEU A 120 -11.63 -7.21 -1.50
CA LEU A 120 -12.70 -7.46 -2.47
C LEU A 120 -13.91 -8.14 -1.83
N GLN A 121 -13.68 -9.11 -0.93
CA GLN A 121 -14.76 -9.75 -0.17
C GLN A 121 -15.49 -8.75 0.74
N HIS A 122 -14.75 -7.85 1.38
CA HIS A 122 -15.32 -6.75 2.16
C HIS A 122 -16.21 -5.85 1.30
N LEU A 123 -15.77 -5.44 0.11
CA LEU A 123 -16.60 -4.64 -0.81
C LEU A 123 -17.86 -5.40 -1.26
N ALA A 124 -17.79 -6.73 -1.41
CA ALA A 124 -18.97 -7.55 -1.68
C ALA A 124 -19.94 -7.59 -0.47
N ARG A 125 -19.43 -7.64 0.76
CA ARG A 125 -20.23 -7.51 1.98
C ARG A 125 -20.89 -6.12 2.07
N VAL A 126 -20.15 -5.05 1.81
CA VAL A 126 -20.69 -3.67 1.75
C VAL A 126 -21.83 -3.58 0.74
N LYS A 127 -21.63 -4.11 -0.48
CA LYS A 127 -22.65 -4.13 -1.54
C LYS A 127 -23.98 -4.74 -1.09
N SER A 128 -23.96 -5.73 -0.19
CA SER A 128 -25.19 -6.40 0.29
C SER A 128 -26.13 -5.49 1.10
N VAL A 129 -25.62 -4.36 1.62
CA VAL A 129 -26.37 -3.36 2.40
C VAL A 129 -26.86 -2.19 1.52
N LEU A 130 -26.39 -2.11 0.28
CA LEU A 130 -26.64 -1.00 -0.63
C LEU A 130 -27.90 -1.21 -1.48
N THR A 131 -28.51 -0.10 -1.92
CA THR A 131 -29.50 -0.14 -3.01
C THR A 131 -28.83 -0.52 -4.34
N PRO A 132 -29.58 -0.96 -5.36
CA PRO A 132 -29.02 -1.26 -6.67
C PRO A 132 -28.23 -0.08 -7.29
N GLU A 133 -28.72 1.15 -7.13
CA GLU A 133 -28.04 2.36 -7.63
C GLU A 133 -26.72 2.62 -6.89
N GLN A 134 -26.72 2.50 -5.57
CA GLN A 134 -25.50 2.64 -4.76
C GLN A 134 -24.48 1.54 -5.07
N ALA A 135 -24.94 0.32 -5.36
CA ALA A 135 -24.08 -0.79 -5.78
C ALA A 135 -23.40 -0.53 -7.13
N GLU A 136 -24.06 0.15 -8.07
CA GLU A 136 -23.43 0.59 -9.33
C GLU A 136 -22.37 1.67 -9.07
N ARG A 137 -22.66 2.66 -8.22
CA ARG A 137 -21.68 3.68 -7.79
C ARG A 137 -20.45 3.05 -7.14
N LEU A 138 -20.66 2.06 -6.28
CA LEU A 138 -19.60 1.27 -5.67
C LEU A 138 -18.73 0.59 -6.74
N LYS A 139 -19.35 -0.15 -7.68
CA LYS A 139 -18.63 -0.82 -8.77
C LYS A 139 -17.80 0.17 -9.57
N ASP A 140 -18.40 1.26 -10.01
CA ASP A 140 -17.74 2.23 -10.90
C ASP A 140 -16.56 2.91 -10.20
N HIS A 141 -16.71 3.26 -8.92
CA HIS A 141 -15.63 3.78 -8.10
C HIS A 141 -14.48 2.77 -7.97
N VAL A 142 -14.78 1.51 -7.65
CA VAL A 142 -13.77 0.45 -7.52
C VAL A 142 -13.03 0.21 -8.84
N VAL A 143 -13.75 0.10 -9.95
CA VAL A 143 -13.15 -0.09 -11.29
C VAL A 143 -12.26 1.08 -11.68
N MET A 144 -12.70 2.32 -11.42
CA MET A 144 -11.90 3.52 -11.67
C MET A 144 -10.59 3.47 -10.87
N ARG A 145 -10.67 3.20 -9.57
CA ARG A 145 -9.50 3.15 -8.67
C ARG A 145 -8.51 2.06 -9.06
N LEU A 146 -8.99 0.88 -9.46
CA LEU A 146 -8.16 -0.21 -9.94
C LEU A 146 -7.42 0.13 -11.24
N ARG A 147 -8.00 0.97 -12.10
CA ARG A 147 -7.34 1.43 -13.34
C ARG A 147 -6.33 2.55 -13.11
N GLN A 148 -6.50 3.34 -12.04
CA GLN A 148 -5.65 4.50 -11.75
C GLN A 148 -4.38 4.16 -10.96
N ASN A 149 -4.35 3.03 -10.25
CA ASN A 149 -3.17 2.52 -9.56
C ASN A 149 -2.65 1.27 -10.29
N PRO A 150 -1.92 1.42 -11.42
CA PRO A 150 -1.25 0.32 -12.09
C PRO A 150 -0.10 -0.27 -11.25
#